data_AF-A0A418LY92-F1
#
_entry.id   AF-A0A418LY92-F1
#
_cell.length_a   1.000
_cell.length_b   1.000
_cell.length_c   1.000
_cell.angle_alpha   90.00
_cell.angle_beta   90.00
_cell.angle_gamma   90.00
#
_symmetry.space_group_name_H-M   'P 1'
#
loop_
_entity.id
_entity.type
_entity.pdbx_description
1 polymer ?
#
loop_
_entity_poly.entity_id
_entity_poly.type
_entity_poly.pdbx_seq_one_letter_code
_entity_poly.pdbx_strand_id
1 'polypeptide(L)'
;MQRLQPPKLPPQGLPKPSFEPQGGKIAYGTSVRLSASSMPIGAVLEYSYDNGKTWTEGNQMAAITKTPVLARTRINDLVSQTTQATFSPYFQRMFVVGNSIMNHAPAPNLGWFNFNGMAASARDKDFVHLLDKQLTTIFPQATFRLQSGGGFERNFVSYNLDEFNAQLQEFKPDLIVVRIGENVNEGDVSGTNFEQAFERLLNRLVQFSGPAKVVCTTSVWNRPRTNQSIRNVVARKGYALAEVSVIEGKGQYFAAQYADPGVAAHPNDAGMQVIADLIWEQIQK
;
A
#
# COMPACT_ATOMS: atom_id res chain seq x y z
N MET A 1 48.59 35.70 -40.83
CA MET A 1 47.21 35.17 -40.84
C MET A 1 46.93 34.52 -39.49
N GLN A 2 46.36 35.27 -38.54
CA GLN A 2 45.87 34.68 -37.29
C GLN A 2 44.53 34.00 -37.59
N ARG A 3 44.47 32.68 -37.40
CA ARG A 3 43.21 31.93 -37.48
C ARG A 3 42.29 32.42 -36.36
N LEU A 4 41.19 33.05 -36.74
CA LEU A 4 40.07 33.33 -35.85
C LEU A 4 39.63 32.00 -35.23
N GLN A 5 39.72 31.88 -33.90
CA GLN A 5 39.03 30.82 -33.18
C GLN A 5 37.54 30.96 -33.48
N PRO A 6 36.83 29.87 -33.82
CA PRO A 6 35.38 29.94 -33.94
C PRO A 6 34.81 30.39 -32.58
N PRO A 7 33.75 31.21 -32.58
CA PRO A 7 33.13 31.65 -31.34
C PRO A 7 32.75 30.42 -30.53
N LYS A 8 33.20 30.36 -29.27
CA LYS A 8 32.64 29.42 -28.29
C LYS A 8 31.14 29.67 -28.29
N LEU A 9 30.38 28.75 -28.89
CA LEU A 9 28.94 28.71 -28.73
C LEU A 9 28.69 28.76 -27.21
N PRO A 10 27.81 29.66 -26.72
CA PRO A 10 27.40 29.60 -25.32
C PRO A 10 26.92 28.17 -25.04
N PRO A 11 27.21 27.59 -23.85
CA PRO A 11 26.77 26.24 -23.57
C PRO A 11 25.26 26.16 -23.82
N GLN A 12 24.87 25.41 -24.85
CA GLN A 12 23.49 25.01 -25.05
C GLN A 12 23.05 24.44 -23.70
N GLY A 13 22.02 25.03 -23.10
CA GLY A 13 21.54 24.57 -21.79
C GLY A 13 21.35 23.06 -21.81
N LEU A 14 21.61 22.40 -20.68
CA LEU A 14 21.54 20.94 -20.61
C LEU A 14 20.21 20.42 -21.19
N PRO A 15 20.24 19.31 -21.93
CA PRO A 15 19.07 18.83 -22.65
C PRO A 15 17.96 18.49 -21.66
N LYS A 16 16.77 19.03 -21.91
CA LYS A 16 15.58 18.78 -21.09
C LYS A 16 15.12 17.33 -21.28
N PRO A 17 14.94 16.56 -20.19
CA PRO A 17 14.54 15.16 -20.34
C PRO A 17 13.05 15.01 -20.69
N SER A 18 12.67 13.83 -21.15
CA SER A 18 11.29 13.40 -21.39
C SER A 18 10.99 12.10 -20.65
N PHE A 19 9.72 11.90 -20.29
CA PHE A 19 9.21 10.67 -19.71
C PHE A 19 8.61 9.77 -20.81
N GLU A 20 8.82 8.46 -20.68
CA GLU A 20 8.16 7.45 -21.49
C GLU A 20 7.59 6.35 -20.57
N PRO A 21 6.24 6.27 -20.42
CA PRO A 21 5.23 7.15 -21.02
C PRO A 21 5.22 8.57 -20.43
N GLN A 22 4.60 9.53 -21.14
CA GLN A 22 4.59 10.95 -20.76
C GLN A 22 3.66 11.31 -19.58
N GLY A 23 2.87 10.34 -19.09
CA GLY A 23 1.90 10.53 -18.01
C GLY A 23 0.66 9.67 -18.20
N GLY A 24 -0.35 9.90 -17.35
CA GLY A 24 -1.66 9.27 -17.46
C GLY A 24 -1.83 8.00 -16.61
N LYS A 25 -2.91 7.25 -16.89
CA LYS A 25 -3.21 6.00 -16.19
C LYS A 25 -2.15 4.94 -16.49
N ILE A 26 -1.62 4.31 -15.46
CA ILE A 26 -0.52 3.34 -15.59
C ILE A 26 -0.61 2.31 -14.46
N ALA A 27 -0.15 1.08 -14.67
CA ALA A 27 -0.12 0.09 -13.60
C ALA A 27 0.88 0.52 -12.52
N TYR A 28 0.52 0.34 -11.24
CA TYR A 28 1.37 0.66 -10.11
C TYR A 28 2.72 -0.07 -10.22
N GLY A 29 3.80 0.68 -10.00
CA GLY A 29 5.16 0.12 -10.05
C GLY A 29 5.74 -0.01 -11.45
N THR A 30 5.01 0.36 -12.51
CA THR A 30 5.55 0.34 -13.88
C THR A 30 6.82 1.20 -13.97
N SER A 31 7.89 0.66 -14.57
CA SER A 31 9.10 1.43 -14.85
C SER A 31 8.83 2.45 -15.96
N VAL A 32 8.97 3.73 -15.65
CA VAL A 32 8.91 4.87 -16.57
C VAL A 32 10.33 5.28 -16.90
N ARG A 33 10.64 5.33 -18.19
CA ARG A 33 11.97 5.69 -18.67
C ARG A 33 12.11 7.20 -18.79
N LEU A 34 13.29 7.70 -18.46
CA LEU A 34 13.75 9.04 -18.74
C LEU A 34 14.75 9.00 -19.89
N SER A 35 14.63 9.95 -20.81
CA SER A 35 15.58 10.14 -21.90
C SER A 35 15.78 11.62 -22.19
N ALA A 36 16.87 11.97 -22.86
CA ALA A 36 17.14 13.32 -23.33
C ALA A 36 17.70 13.25 -24.75
N SER A 37 17.57 14.34 -25.52
CA SER A 37 18.02 14.39 -26.93
C SER A 37 19.52 14.17 -27.11
N SER A 38 20.29 14.45 -26.07
CA SER A 38 21.72 14.17 -25.97
C SER A 38 22.10 13.96 -24.51
N MET A 39 23.25 13.35 -24.26
CA MET A 39 23.82 13.21 -22.91
C MET A 39 25.30 13.62 -22.98
N PRO A 40 25.64 14.89 -22.67
CA PRO A 40 27.03 15.33 -22.62
C PRO A 40 27.84 14.47 -21.64
N ILE A 41 29.15 14.35 -21.86
CA ILE A 41 30.03 13.59 -20.95
C ILE A 41 29.91 14.15 -19.53
N GLY A 42 29.65 13.27 -18.57
CA GLY A 42 29.43 13.63 -17.16
C GLY A 42 28.00 14.05 -16.81
N ALA A 43 27.07 14.03 -17.78
CA ALA A 43 25.65 14.28 -17.51
C ALA A 43 24.95 13.07 -16.90
N VAL A 44 24.09 13.35 -15.93
CA VAL A 44 23.18 12.38 -15.33
C VAL A 44 21.73 12.85 -15.53
N LEU A 45 20.82 11.88 -15.59
CA LEU A 45 19.40 12.12 -15.41
C LEU A 45 19.07 11.96 -13.93
N GLU A 46 18.18 12.80 -13.43
CA GLU A 46 17.66 12.66 -12.09
C GLU A 46 16.18 13.03 -12.03
N TYR A 47 15.47 12.44 -11.07
CA TYR A 47 14.04 12.65 -10.86
C TYR A 47 13.70 12.91 -9.39
N SER A 48 12.52 13.48 -9.16
CA SER A 48 12.02 13.85 -7.85
C SER A 48 10.51 13.56 -7.73
N TYR A 49 10.10 12.94 -6.62
CA TYR A 49 8.71 12.69 -6.27
C TYR A 49 8.10 13.76 -5.35
N ASP A 50 8.94 14.66 -4.82
CA ASP A 50 8.60 15.57 -3.71
C ASP A 50 8.72 17.04 -4.11
N ASN A 51 8.41 17.34 -5.38
CA ASN A 51 8.47 18.67 -5.97
C ASN A 51 9.88 19.31 -5.89
N GLY A 52 10.91 18.50 -6.09
CA GLY A 52 12.30 18.94 -6.22
C GLY A 52 13.04 19.14 -4.90
N LYS A 53 12.49 18.69 -3.76
CA LYS A 53 13.18 18.76 -2.46
C LYS A 53 14.30 17.72 -2.39
N THR A 54 14.08 16.53 -2.93
CA THR A 54 15.07 15.48 -3.07
C THR A 54 15.14 15.00 -4.52
N TRP A 55 16.34 14.64 -4.97
CA TRP A 55 16.62 14.17 -6.33
C TRP A 55 17.33 12.82 -6.27
N THR A 56 16.89 11.89 -7.11
CA THR A 56 17.51 10.58 -7.29
C THR A 56 18.11 10.48 -8.68
N GLU A 57 19.41 10.19 -8.78
CA GLU A 57 20.06 9.93 -10.06
C GLU A 57 19.55 8.61 -10.65
N GLY A 58 19.18 8.64 -11.93
CA GLY A 58 18.66 7.47 -12.63
C GLY A 58 17.93 7.85 -13.91
N ASN A 59 17.92 6.92 -14.86
CA ASN A 59 17.19 7.05 -16.13
C ASN A 59 15.85 6.30 -16.12
N GLN A 60 15.44 5.76 -14.99
CA GLN A 60 14.18 5.04 -14.80
C GLN A 60 13.65 5.30 -13.40
N MET A 61 12.32 5.33 -13.28
CA MET A 61 11.62 5.49 -12.02
C MET A 61 10.36 4.61 -12.02
N ALA A 62 9.80 4.31 -10.86
CA ALA A 62 8.56 3.52 -10.78
C ALA A 62 7.34 4.44 -10.63
N ALA A 63 6.27 4.18 -11.38
CA ALA A 63 5.02 4.91 -11.23
C ALA A 63 4.27 4.49 -9.95
N ILE A 64 4.58 5.14 -8.83
CA ILE A 64 4.10 4.76 -7.48
C ILE A 64 3.27 5.83 -6.78
N THR A 65 3.12 7.01 -7.36
CA THR A 65 2.37 8.12 -6.76
C THR A 65 1.59 8.90 -7.81
N LYS A 66 0.56 9.61 -7.35
CA LYS A 66 -0.22 10.57 -8.15
C LYS A 66 0.37 11.97 -8.13
N THR A 67 1.35 12.25 -7.26
CA THR A 67 2.00 13.56 -7.26
C THR A 67 2.78 13.76 -8.56
N PRO A 68 2.90 15.01 -9.05
CA PRO A 68 3.74 15.28 -10.20
C PRO A 68 5.19 14.88 -9.94
N VAL A 69 5.76 14.15 -10.89
CA VAL A 69 7.17 13.74 -10.88
C VAL A 69 7.95 14.72 -11.74
N LEU A 70 9.05 15.22 -11.18
CA LEU A 70 9.96 16.12 -11.88
C LEU A 70 11.17 15.34 -12.38
N ALA A 71 11.70 15.72 -13.54
CA ALA A 71 12.95 15.20 -14.07
C ALA A 71 13.80 16.33 -14.66
N ARG A 72 15.12 16.22 -14.51
CA ARG A 72 16.09 17.13 -15.13
C ARG A 72 17.40 16.40 -15.46
N THR A 73 18.19 17.01 -16.33
CA THR A 73 19.58 16.61 -16.59
C THR A 73 20.50 17.47 -15.74
N ARG A 74 21.56 16.89 -15.18
CA ARG A 74 22.54 17.61 -14.35
C ARG A 74 23.98 17.27 -14.76
N ILE A 75 24.85 18.26 -14.72
CA ILE A 75 26.33 18.12 -14.76
C ILE A 75 26.89 18.98 -13.65
N ASN A 76 27.53 18.37 -12.63
CA ASN A 76 27.96 19.08 -11.43
C ASN A 76 26.81 19.92 -10.84
N ASP A 77 26.96 21.24 -10.77
CA ASP A 77 25.95 22.18 -10.27
C ASP A 77 25.02 22.73 -11.37
N LEU A 78 25.31 22.44 -12.65
CA LEU A 78 24.50 22.90 -13.78
C LEU A 78 23.30 21.96 -13.98
N VAL A 79 22.10 22.52 -14.12
CA VAL A 79 20.86 21.75 -14.34
C VAL A 79 20.12 22.23 -15.59
N SER A 80 19.41 21.31 -16.26
CA SER A 80 18.48 21.64 -17.34
C SER A 80 17.21 22.31 -16.81
N GLN A 81 16.36 22.77 -17.72
CA GLN A 81 14.95 22.96 -17.39
C GLN A 81 14.33 21.65 -16.90
N THR A 82 13.40 21.77 -15.95
CA THR A 82 12.65 20.62 -15.42
C THR A 82 11.52 20.22 -16.36
N THR A 83 11.35 18.91 -16.55
CA THR A 83 10.13 18.31 -17.12
C THR A 83 9.28 17.75 -15.99
N GLN A 84 7.98 17.83 -16.15
CA GLN A 84 7.02 17.28 -15.21
C GLN A 84 6.11 16.29 -15.93
N ALA A 85 5.79 15.18 -15.27
CA ALA A 85 4.75 14.25 -15.67
C ALA A 85 3.88 13.88 -14.46
N THR A 86 2.60 13.62 -14.72
CA THR A 86 1.68 13.12 -13.69
C THR A 86 1.18 11.75 -14.12
N PHE A 87 1.36 10.78 -13.23
CA PHE A 87 0.87 9.42 -13.41
C PHE A 87 -0.37 9.22 -12.54
N SER A 88 -1.27 8.35 -12.99
CA SER A 88 -2.39 7.87 -12.19
C SER A 88 -2.24 6.36 -12.03
N PRO A 89 -1.41 5.91 -11.08
CA PRO A 89 -1.23 4.49 -10.82
C PRO A 89 -2.56 3.81 -10.48
N TYR A 90 -2.81 2.64 -11.08
CA TYR A 90 -3.89 1.73 -10.71
C TYR A 90 -3.31 0.39 -10.25
N PHE A 91 -4.04 -0.28 -9.36
CA PHE A 91 -3.68 -1.60 -8.83
C PHE A 91 -4.45 -2.68 -9.59
N GLN A 92 -3.80 -3.81 -9.84
CA GLN A 92 -4.38 -4.93 -10.57
C GLN A 92 -4.66 -6.12 -9.66
N ARG A 93 -3.90 -6.26 -8.57
CA ARG A 93 -3.86 -7.48 -7.75
C ARG A 93 -3.75 -7.09 -6.28
N MET A 94 -4.89 -7.10 -5.59
CA MET A 94 -5.00 -6.82 -4.16
C MET A 94 -4.89 -8.10 -3.33
N PHE A 95 -3.90 -8.19 -2.44
CA PHE A 95 -3.78 -9.28 -1.48
C PHE A 95 -4.14 -8.79 -0.09
N VAL A 96 -5.17 -9.37 0.53
CA VAL A 96 -5.62 -8.99 1.86
C VAL A 96 -5.25 -10.07 2.86
N VAL A 97 -4.48 -9.71 3.87
CA VAL A 97 -4.26 -10.53 5.06
C VAL A 97 -5.17 -10.01 6.16
N GLY A 98 -6.10 -10.83 6.60
CA GLY A 98 -7.08 -10.42 7.62
C GLY A 98 -7.68 -11.57 8.40
N ASN A 99 -8.59 -11.26 9.31
CA ASN A 99 -9.23 -12.24 10.20
C ASN A 99 -10.74 -12.36 9.90
N SER A 100 -11.55 -12.75 10.88
CA SER A 100 -13.00 -12.90 10.72
C SER A 100 -13.71 -11.66 10.18
N ILE A 101 -13.17 -10.46 10.45
CA ILE A 101 -13.72 -9.19 9.92
C ILE A 101 -13.52 -9.11 8.39
N MET A 102 -12.49 -9.76 7.85
CA MET A 102 -12.25 -9.86 6.40
C MET A 102 -13.13 -10.93 5.75
N ASN A 103 -13.15 -12.13 6.32
CA ASN A 103 -13.97 -13.23 5.83
C ASN A 103 -14.16 -14.30 6.90
N HIS A 104 -15.37 -14.83 7.05
CA HIS A 104 -15.67 -15.94 7.95
C HIS A 104 -16.71 -16.87 7.33
N ALA A 105 -16.49 -18.19 7.42
CA ALA A 105 -17.45 -19.19 6.97
C ALA A 105 -18.71 -19.18 7.86
N PRO A 106 -19.86 -19.73 7.41
CA PRO A 106 -21.04 -19.86 8.25
C PRO A 106 -20.74 -20.57 9.58
N ALA A 107 -21.26 -20.02 10.68
CA ALA A 107 -21.21 -20.59 12.02
C ALA A 107 -22.61 -20.49 12.66
N PRO A 108 -23.55 -21.39 12.27
CA PRO A 108 -24.96 -21.30 12.69
C PRO A 108 -25.16 -21.31 14.21
N ASN A 109 -24.26 -21.95 14.96
CA ASN A 109 -24.28 -21.98 16.42
C ASN A 109 -24.05 -20.60 17.06
N LEU A 110 -23.49 -19.64 16.31
CA LEU A 110 -23.30 -18.23 16.71
C LEU A 110 -24.36 -17.31 16.10
N GLY A 111 -25.34 -17.84 15.37
CA GLY A 111 -26.29 -17.05 14.59
C GLY A 111 -25.68 -16.39 13.34
N TRP A 112 -24.53 -16.86 12.87
CA TRP A 112 -23.86 -16.38 11.66
C TRP A 112 -24.04 -17.35 10.49
N PHE A 113 -24.67 -16.91 9.41
CA PHE A 113 -25.03 -17.79 8.27
C PHE A 113 -24.35 -17.41 6.95
N ASN A 114 -23.68 -16.27 6.91
CA ASN A 114 -23.08 -15.72 5.70
C ASN A 114 -21.65 -16.25 5.46
N PHE A 115 -21.16 -16.06 4.23
CA PHE A 115 -19.76 -16.29 3.84
C PHE A 115 -19.19 -14.97 3.30
N ASN A 116 -18.82 -14.08 4.23
CA ASN A 116 -18.21 -12.78 3.97
C ASN A 116 -17.58 -12.25 5.28
N GLY A 117 -17.14 -10.99 5.31
CA GLY A 117 -16.68 -10.35 6.56
C GLY A 117 -17.74 -10.47 7.67
N MET A 118 -17.36 -11.03 8.82
CA MET A 118 -18.30 -11.35 9.90
C MET A 118 -19.05 -10.08 10.36
N ALA A 119 -20.36 -10.25 10.53
CA ALA A 119 -21.34 -9.23 10.89
C ALA A 119 -21.67 -8.14 9.83
N ALA A 120 -21.01 -8.15 8.67
CA ALA A 120 -21.55 -7.47 7.50
C ALA A 120 -22.81 -8.21 7.02
N SER A 121 -23.87 -7.45 6.73
CA SER A 121 -25.19 -7.99 6.39
C SER A 121 -25.19 -8.76 5.06
N ALA A 122 -24.29 -8.40 4.14
CA ALA A 122 -24.11 -9.05 2.86
C ALA A 122 -22.65 -8.93 2.38
N ARG A 123 -22.31 -9.73 1.37
CA ARG A 123 -20.98 -9.76 0.76
C ARG A 123 -20.55 -8.40 0.22
N ASP A 124 -21.43 -7.67 -0.47
CA ASP A 124 -21.14 -6.35 -1.02
C ASP A 124 -21.08 -5.21 0.03
N LYS A 125 -21.25 -5.56 1.32
CA LYS A 125 -21.17 -4.64 2.46
C LYS A 125 -19.93 -4.84 3.32
N ASP A 126 -19.15 -5.90 3.11
CA ASP A 126 -17.88 -6.05 3.81
C ASP A 126 -16.80 -5.14 3.20
N PHE A 127 -15.76 -4.83 3.99
CA PHE A 127 -14.75 -3.86 3.55
C PHE A 127 -13.95 -4.35 2.33
N VAL A 128 -13.80 -5.66 2.15
CA VAL A 128 -13.03 -6.24 1.04
C VAL A 128 -13.75 -5.97 -0.28
N HIS A 129 -15.04 -6.26 -0.34
CA HIS A 129 -15.84 -6.06 -1.56
C HIS A 129 -16.12 -4.59 -1.83
N LEU A 130 -16.19 -3.75 -0.78
CA LEU A 130 -16.22 -2.30 -0.95
C LEU A 130 -14.92 -1.78 -1.60
N LEU A 131 -13.75 -2.27 -1.16
CA LEU A 131 -12.46 -1.93 -1.79
C LEU A 131 -12.34 -2.48 -3.22
N ASP A 132 -12.77 -3.73 -3.45
CA ASP A 132 -12.79 -4.35 -4.77
C ASP A 132 -13.65 -3.55 -5.77
N LYS A 133 -14.84 -3.10 -5.35
CA LYS A 133 -15.70 -2.21 -6.15
C LYS A 133 -14.99 -0.91 -6.54
N GLN A 134 -14.25 -0.30 -5.62
CA GLN A 134 -13.47 0.91 -5.90
C GLN A 134 -12.33 0.63 -6.91
N LEU A 135 -11.61 -0.48 -6.75
CA LEU A 135 -10.52 -0.88 -7.65
C LEU A 135 -11.03 -1.19 -9.06
N THR A 136 -12.08 -2.00 -9.18
CA THR A 136 -12.70 -2.40 -10.45
C THR A 136 -13.34 -1.23 -11.21
N THR A 137 -13.78 -0.18 -10.50
CA THR A 137 -14.21 1.09 -11.13
C THR A 137 -13.06 1.78 -11.86
N ILE A 138 -11.82 1.67 -11.36
CA ILE A 138 -10.62 2.27 -11.96
C ILE A 138 -10.04 1.35 -13.04
N PHE A 139 -9.96 0.05 -12.75
CA PHE A 139 -9.41 -0.98 -13.61
C PHE A 139 -10.30 -2.24 -13.54
N PRO A 140 -11.21 -2.45 -14.52
CA PRO A 140 -12.19 -3.53 -14.45
C PRO A 140 -11.66 -4.96 -14.35
N GLN A 141 -10.38 -5.20 -14.68
CA GLN A 141 -9.73 -6.50 -14.56
C GLN A 141 -8.97 -6.67 -13.22
N ALA A 142 -9.12 -5.73 -12.28
CA ALA A 142 -8.56 -5.87 -10.94
C ALA A 142 -9.10 -7.16 -10.30
N THR A 143 -8.23 -7.86 -9.59
CA THR A 143 -8.55 -9.08 -8.85
C THR A 143 -8.02 -9.00 -7.43
N PHE A 144 -8.57 -9.82 -6.54
CA PHE A 144 -8.06 -9.92 -5.18
C PHE A 144 -7.94 -11.37 -4.70
N ARG A 145 -7.07 -11.58 -3.71
CA ARG A 145 -6.98 -12.82 -2.93
C ARG A 145 -7.00 -12.51 -1.44
N LEU A 146 -7.63 -13.40 -0.69
CA LEU A 146 -7.76 -13.29 0.77
C LEU A 146 -6.93 -14.39 1.42
N GLN A 147 -6.19 -14.02 2.46
CA GLN A 147 -5.43 -14.94 3.27
C GLN A 147 -5.73 -14.70 4.75
N SER A 148 -6.06 -15.77 5.47
CA SER A 148 -6.30 -15.67 6.90
C SER A 148 -5.00 -15.33 7.63
N GLY A 149 -5.02 -14.25 8.42
CA GLY A 149 -4.00 -13.88 9.39
C GLY A 149 -4.35 -14.28 10.82
N GLY A 150 -5.50 -14.92 11.04
CA GLY A 150 -5.98 -15.27 12.37
C GLY A 150 -5.05 -16.24 13.14
N GLY A 151 -4.35 -17.11 12.41
CA GLY A 151 -3.34 -17.99 13.00
C GLY A 151 -2.12 -17.21 13.49
N PHE A 152 -1.65 -16.24 12.69
CA PHE A 152 -0.55 -15.35 13.05
C PHE A 152 -0.91 -14.54 14.30
N GLU A 153 -2.09 -13.94 14.36
CA GLU A 153 -2.51 -13.13 15.52
C GLU A 153 -2.43 -13.90 16.84
N ARG A 154 -2.83 -15.17 16.83
CA ARG A 154 -2.87 -16.03 18.03
C ARG A 154 -1.51 -16.61 18.39
N ASN A 155 -0.57 -16.70 17.45
CA ASN A 155 0.70 -17.41 17.62
C ASN A 155 1.90 -16.67 17.01
N PHE A 156 1.91 -15.32 17.05
CA PHE A 156 2.85 -14.49 16.27
C PHE A 156 4.34 -14.76 16.54
N VAL A 157 4.68 -15.33 17.70
CA VAL A 157 6.07 -15.69 18.05
C VAL A 157 6.60 -16.83 17.18
N SER A 158 5.82 -17.91 17.03
CA SER A 158 6.23 -19.16 16.38
C SER A 158 5.52 -19.43 15.05
N TYR A 159 4.69 -18.50 14.59
CA TYR A 159 3.91 -18.67 13.37
C TYR A 159 4.78 -18.92 12.14
N ASN A 160 4.45 -19.97 11.38
CA ASN A 160 5.15 -20.27 10.15
C ASN A 160 4.64 -19.39 9.01
N LEU A 161 5.48 -18.45 8.55
CA LEU A 161 5.15 -17.54 7.46
C LEU A 161 5.25 -18.20 6.07
N ASP A 162 5.74 -19.44 5.95
CA ASP A 162 5.84 -20.13 4.67
C ASP A 162 4.48 -20.45 4.03
N GLU A 163 3.41 -20.44 4.82
CA GLU A 163 2.04 -20.61 4.30
C GLU A 163 1.65 -19.53 3.27
N PHE A 164 2.27 -18.35 3.32
CA PHE A 164 1.99 -17.26 2.38
C PHE A 164 2.71 -17.46 1.03
N ASN A 165 3.76 -18.29 0.98
CA ASN A 165 4.71 -18.31 -0.14
C ASN A 165 4.05 -18.66 -1.47
N ALA A 166 3.29 -19.75 -1.53
CA ALA A 166 2.69 -20.22 -2.78
C ALA A 166 1.74 -19.16 -3.37
N GLN A 167 0.87 -18.59 -2.54
CA GLN A 167 -0.07 -17.55 -2.94
C GLN A 167 0.64 -16.29 -3.43
N LEU A 168 1.68 -15.85 -2.74
CA LEU A 168 2.43 -14.65 -3.12
C LEU A 168 3.23 -14.84 -4.41
N GLN A 169 3.87 -16.00 -4.60
CA GLN A 169 4.65 -16.32 -5.80
C GLN A 169 3.79 -16.36 -7.07
N GLU A 170 2.58 -16.90 -6.94
CA GLU A 170 1.62 -17.00 -8.04
C GLU A 170 0.95 -15.64 -8.31
N PHE A 171 0.46 -14.97 -7.26
CA PHE A 171 -0.39 -13.79 -7.40
C PHE A 171 0.39 -12.49 -7.58
N LYS A 172 1.61 -12.37 -7.04
CA LYS A 172 2.49 -11.20 -7.15
C LYS A 172 1.73 -9.86 -6.97
N PRO A 173 1.16 -9.61 -5.78
CA PRO A 173 0.30 -8.46 -5.57
C PRO A 173 1.03 -7.14 -5.82
N ASP A 174 0.30 -6.15 -6.34
CA ASP A 174 0.76 -4.76 -6.42
C ASP A 174 0.10 -3.87 -5.32
N LEU A 175 -0.91 -4.39 -4.64
CA LEU A 175 -1.50 -3.82 -3.43
C LEU A 175 -1.62 -4.91 -2.34
N ILE A 176 -1.11 -4.63 -1.15
CA ILE A 176 -1.19 -5.52 0.01
C ILE A 176 -1.89 -4.77 1.14
N VAL A 177 -3.00 -5.31 1.63
CA VAL A 177 -3.74 -4.79 2.79
C VAL A 177 -3.55 -5.75 3.96
N VAL A 178 -3.03 -5.26 5.08
CA VAL A 178 -2.77 -6.05 6.28
C VAL A 178 -3.65 -5.54 7.41
N ARG A 179 -4.75 -6.26 7.68
CA ARG A 179 -5.77 -5.90 8.65
C ARG A 179 -5.90 -6.98 9.72
N ILE A 180 -4.99 -6.93 10.68
CA ILE A 180 -4.89 -7.85 11.80
C ILE A 180 -4.57 -7.08 13.09
N GLY A 181 -4.82 -7.71 14.23
CA GLY A 181 -4.56 -7.17 15.56
C GLY A 181 -5.68 -7.52 16.55
N GLU A 182 -6.89 -7.77 16.05
CA GLU A 182 -8.06 -8.07 16.86
C GLU A 182 -7.89 -9.35 17.72
N ASN A 183 -7.34 -10.43 17.14
CA ASN A 183 -7.14 -11.69 17.87
C ASN A 183 -5.81 -11.76 18.64
N VAL A 184 -4.98 -10.71 18.60
CA VAL A 184 -3.75 -10.67 19.38
C VAL A 184 -4.11 -10.50 20.85
N ASN A 185 -3.60 -11.41 21.68
CA ASN A 185 -3.73 -11.27 23.12
C ASN A 185 -2.75 -10.18 23.59
N GLU A 186 -3.29 -9.08 24.10
CA GLU A 186 -2.48 -7.98 24.63
C GLU A 186 -1.48 -8.46 25.68
N GLY A 187 -1.84 -9.43 26.53
CA GLY A 187 -0.95 -9.99 27.55
C GLY A 187 0.36 -10.53 27.00
N ASP A 188 0.35 -11.06 25.78
CA ASP A 188 1.51 -11.64 25.12
C ASP A 188 2.38 -10.59 24.42
N VAL A 189 1.87 -9.37 24.22
CA VAL A 189 2.63 -8.26 23.64
C VAL A 189 3.54 -7.64 24.71
N SER A 190 4.84 -7.92 24.59
CA SER A 190 5.86 -7.50 25.55
C SER A 190 7.16 -7.08 24.85
N GLY A 191 7.73 -5.95 25.28
CA GLY A 191 8.89 -5.37 24.62
C GLY A 191 8.62 -5.13 23.12
N THR A 192 9.46 -5.72 22.26
CA THR A 192 9.36 -5.60 20.79
C THR A 192 8.94 -6.91 20.11
N ASN A 193 8.45 -7.91 20.86
CA ASN A 193 8.20 -9.24 20.31
C ASN A 193 7.19 -9.25 19.16
N PHE A 194 6.05 -8.56 19.33
CA PHE A 194 5.03 -8.42 18.29
C PHE A 194 5.52 -7.53 17.15
N GLU A 195 6.26 -6.45 17.43
CA GLU A 195 6.85 -5.62 16.37
C GLU A 195 7.77 -6.43 15.45
N GLN A 196 8.66 -7.25 16.03
CA GLN A 196 9.55 -8.11 15.26
C GLN A 196 8.76 -9.15 14.45
N ALA A 197 7.73 -9.76 15.03
CA ALA A 197 6.88 -10.73 14.34
C ALA A 197 6.10 -10.10 13.19
N PHE A 198 5.49 -8.94 13.42
CA PHE A 198 4.72 -8.20 12.43
C PHE A 198 5.63 -7.70 11.31
N GLU A 199 6.83 -7.22 11.62
CA GLU A 199 7.83 -6.85 10.62
C GLU A 199 8.27 -8.05 9.76
N ARG A 200 8.47 -9.23 10.35
CA ARG A 200 8.75 -10.46 9.60
C ARG A 200 7.59 -10.82 8.66
N LEU A 201 6.35 -10.69 9.11
CA LEU A 201 5.16 -10.88 8.27
C LEU A 201 5.18 -9.91 7.08
N LEU A 202 5.35 -8.60 7.34
CA LEU A 202 5.37 -7.60 6.26
C LEU A 202 6.50 -7.86 5.25
N ASN A 203 7.71 -8.18 5.73
CA ASN A 203 8.82 -8.55 4.87
C ASN A 203 8.49 -9.77 4.01
N ARG A 204 7.80 -10.77 4.58
CA ARG A 204 7.38 -11.95 3.83
C ARG A 204 6.37 -11.60 2.74
N LEU A 205 5.37 -10.77 3.05
CA LEU A 205 4.31 -10.40 2.11
C LEU A 205 4.83 -9.66 0.88
N VAL A 206 5.90 -8.88 1.02
CA VAL A 206 6.52 -8.17 -0.11
C VAL A 206 7.61 -8.97 -0.82
N GLN A 207 8.08 -10.09 -0.25
CA GLN A 207 9.25 -10.83 -0.73
C GLN A 207 9.15 -11.29 -2.20
N PHE A 208 7.96 -11.73 -2.63
CA PHE A 208 7.72 -12.22 -3.99
C PHE A 208 6.96 -11.20 -4.86
N SER A 209 6.71 -10.01 -4.30
CA SER A 209 6.03 -8.94 -4.98
C SER A 209 7.04 -8.10 -5.76
N GLY A 210 6.60 -7.50 -6.88
CA GLY A 210 7.32 -6.37 -7.47
C GLY A 210 7.16 -5.12 -6.59
N PRO A 211 7.24 -3.91 -7.15
CA PRO A 211 6.81 -2.72 -6.43
C PRO A 211 5.34 -2.90 -5.99
N ALA A 212 5.10 -2.93 -4.68
CA ALA A 212 3.79 -3.13 -4.09
C ALA A 212 3.53 -2.06 -3.04
N LYS A 213 2.30 -1.54 -3.03
CA LYS A 213 1.85 -0.65 -1.97
C LYS A 213 1.36 -1.48 -0.79
N VAL A 214 1.86 -1.20 0.41
CA VAL A 214 1.41 -1.86 1.65
C VAL A 214 0.59 -0.87 2.47
N VAL A 215 -0.62 -1.27 2.83
CA VAL A 215 -1.51 -0.54 3.73
C VAL A 215 -1.82 -1.43 4.93
N CYS A 216 -1.39 -1.01 6.11
CA CYS A 216 -1.73 -1.68 7.36
C CYS A 216 -2.87 -0.95 8.06
N THR A 217 -3.58 -1.61 8.97
CA THR A 217 -4.58 -0.96 9.82
C THR A 217 -4.27 -1.18 11.30
N THR A 218 -4.77 -0.27 12.15
CA THR A 218 -4.94 -0.60 13.58
C THR A 218 -6.10 -1.58 13.78
N SER A 219 -6.30 -2.04 15.01
CA SER A 219 -7.45 -2.86 15.43
C SER A 219 -8.67 -1.98 15.72
N VAL A 220 -9.86 -2.49 15.42
CA VAL A 220 -11.13 -1.86 15.82
C VAL A 220 -11.55 -2.17 17.25
N TRP A 221 -10.92 -3.17 17.87
CA TRP A 221 -11.06 -3.49 19.30
C TRP A 221 -9.95 -2.83 20.11
N ASN A 222 -10.19 -2.69 21.42
CA ASN A 222 -9.22 -2.18 22.38
C ASN A 222 -7.97 -3.07 22.44
N ARG A 223 -6.93 -2.64 21.72
CA ARG A 223 -5.65 -3.34 21.52
C ARG A 223 -4.48 -2.35 21.55
N PRO A 224 -4.26 -1.63 22.67
CA PRO A 224 -3.37 -0.48 22.70
C PRO A 224 -1.92 -0.84 22.43
N ARG A 225 -1.40 -1.95 23.00
CA ARG A 225 -0.02 -2.39 22.76
C ARG A 225 0.15 -2.88 21.33
N THR A 226 -0.77 -3.70 20.84
CA THR A 226 -0.75 -4.19 19.45
C THR A 226 -0.81 -3.02 18.46
N ASN A 227 -1.74 -2.08 18.65
CA ASN A 227 -1.87 -0.89 17.81
C ASN A 227 -0.61 -0.04 17.81
N GLN A 228 0.03 0.15 18.97
CA GLN A 228 1.30 0.88 19.06
C GLN A 228 2.42 0.16 18.30
N SER A 229 2.53 -1.16 18.44
CA SER A 229 3.50 -1.95 17.69
C SER A 229 3.29 -1.88 16.17
N ILE A 230 2.04 -1.94 15.70
CA ILE A 230 1.70 -1.76 14.28
C ILE A 230 2.16 -0.36 13.81
N ARG A 231 1.79 0.70 14.53
CA ARG A 231 2.22 2.08 14.21
C ARG A 231 3.73 2.19 14.09
N ASN A 232 4.47 1.65 15.06
CA ASN A 232 5.92 1.70 15.10
C ASN A 232 6.54 1.02 13.88
N VAL A 233 6.10 -0.21 13.57
CA VAL A 233 6.63 -0.97 12.42
C VAL A 233 6.29 -0.27 11.12
N VAL A 234 5.03 0.14 10.93
CA VAL A 234 4.56 0.78 9.69
C VAL A 234 5.31 2.08 9.41
N ALA A 235 5.53 2.91 10.45
CA ALA A 235 6.34 4.11 10.35
C ALA A 235 7.80 3.80 9.99
N ARG A 236 8.43 2.81 10.64
CA ARG A 236 9.81 2.38 10.32
C ARG A 236 9.97 1.89 8.89
N LYS A 237 8.97 1.18 8.35
CA LYS A 237 9.00 0.66 6.98
C LYS A 237 8.59 1.69 5.92
N GLY A 238 8.09 2.86 6.33
CA GLY A 238 7.54 3.87 5.42
C GLY A 238 6.27 3.42 4.69
N TYR A 239 5.52 2.50 5.29
CA TYR A 239 4.25 2.02 4.72
C TYR A 239 3.08 2.88 5.17
N ALA A 240 1.92 2.72 4.52
CA ALA A 240 0.75 3.49 4.86
C ALA A 240 -0.03 2.83 6.01
N LEU A 241 -0.61 3.67 6.88
CA LEU A 241 -1.43 3.24 8.01
C LEU A 241 -2.84 3.82 7.90
N ALA A 242 -3.85 2.95 7.98
CA ALA A 242 -5.25 3.33 8.18
C ALA A 242 -5.62 3.20 9.67
N GLU A 243 -5.93 4.33 10.31
CA GLU A 243 -6.25 4.39 11.74
C GLU A 243 -7.72 4.00 12.00
N VAL A 244 -8.06 2.72 11.83
CA VAL A 244 -9.44 2.23 12.01
C VAL A 244 -9.85 2.12 13.48
N SER A 245 -8.91 2.19 14.44
CA SER A 245 -9.21 2.28 15.88
C SER A 245 -10.08 3.48 16.25
N VAL A 246 -10.27 4.45 15.35
CA VAL A 246 -11.23 5.56 15.52
C VAL A 246 -12.67 5.11 15.75
N ILE A 247 -13.04 3.86 15.41
CA ILE A 247 -14.37 3.32 15.67
C ILE A 247 -14.49 2.59 17.01
N GLU A 248 -13.40 2.36 17.73
CA GLU A 248 -13.38 1.63 19.01
C GLU A 248 -14.42 2.21 19.99
N GLY A 249 -15.23 1.32 20.59
CA GLY A 249 -16.23 1.70 21.59
C GLY A 249 -17.46 2.45 21.04
N LYS A 250 -17.54 2.72 19.73
CA LYS A 250 -18.66 3.43 19.12
C LYS A 250 -19.70 2.44 18.58
N GLY A 251 -20.69 2.13 19.41
CA GLY A 251 -21.71 1.11 19.15
C GLY A 251 -22.40 1.21 17.79
N GLN A 252 -22.54 2.41 17.20
CA GLN A 252 -23.12 2.58 15.85
C GLN A 252 -22.38 1.83 14.74
N TYR A 253 -21.11 1.47 14.95
CA TYR A 253 -20.28 0.77 13.97
C TYR A 253 -20.17 -0.73 14.23
N PHE A 254 -20.81 -1.24 15.27
CA PHE A 254 -20.77 -2.65 15.67
C PHE A 254 -22.14 -3.30 15.60
N ALA A 255 -22.16 -4.62 15.45
CA ALA A 255 -23.35 -5.36 15.10
C ALA A 255 -24.15 -5.83 16.33
N ALA A 256 -24.53 -4.89 17.21
CA ALA A 256 -25.27 -5.18 18.43
C ALA A 256 -26.61 -5.91 18.23
N GLN A 257 -27.10 -6.02 16.99
CA GLN A 257 -28.26 -6.81 16.62
C GLN A 257 -28.06 -8.34 16.67
N TYR A 258 -26.81 -8.83 16.70
CA TYR A 258 -26.53 -10.26 16.86
C TYR A 258 -26.56 -10.66 18.33
N ALA A 259 -27.21 -11.78 18.65
CA ALA A 259 -27.32 -12.27 20.03
C ALA A 259 -25.99 -12.81 20.58
N ASP A 260 -25.15 -13.40 19.72
CA ASP A 260 -23.82 -13.87 20.12
C ASP A 260 -22.88 -12.66 20.32
N PRO A 261 -22.26 -12.50 21.50
CA PRO A 261 -21.41 -11.34 21.79
C PRO A 261 -20.13 -11.33 20.95
N GLY A 262 -19.65 -12.49 20.49
CA GLY A 262 -18.53 -12.61 19.58
C GLY A 262 -18.87 -11.98 18.23
N VAL A 263 -20.01 -12.35 17.64
CA VAL A 263 -20.49 -11.74 16.39
C VAL A 263 -20.83 -10.26 16.59
N ALA A 264 -21.48 -9.90 17.70
CA ALA A 264 -21.86 -8.51 17.98
C ALA A 264 -20.67 -7.55 18.13
N ALA A 265 -19.50 -8.06 18.54
CA ALA A 265 -18.25 -7.30 18.61
C ALA A 265 -17.63 -7.00 17.23
N HIS A 266 -18.17 -7.55 16.14
CA HIS A 266 -17.66 -7.28 14.79
C HIS A 266 -18.30 -6.03 14.17
N PRO A 267 -17.59 -5.35 13.24
CA PRO A 267 -18.15 -4.19 12.56
C PRO A 267 -19.40 -4.55 11.76
N ASN A 268 -20.46 -3.74 11.91
CA ASN A 268 -21.63 -3.81 11.04
C ASN A 268 -21.33 -3.13 9.68
N ASP A 269 -22.32 -3.02 8.80
CA ASP A 269 -22.15 -2.38 7.49
C ASP A 269 -21.56 -0.97 7.56
N ALA A 270 -21.98 -0.14 8.53
CA ALA A 270 -21.43 1.20 8.71
C ALA A 270 -19.97 1.16 9.19
N GLY A 271 -19.62 0.24 10.08
CA GLY A 271 -18.24 0.03 10.50
C GLY A 271 -17.35 -0.47 9.36
N MET A 272 -17.84 -1.43 8.57
CA MET A 272 -17.15 -1.96 7.39
C MET A 272 -16.92 -0.86 6.34
N GLN A 273 -17.89 0.04 6.15
CA GLN A 273 -17.73 1.21 5.28
C GLN A 273 -16.62 2.13 5.78
N VAL A 274 -16.59 2.49 7.07
CA VAL A 274 -15.52 3.33 7.64
C VAL A 274 -14.15 2.68 7.48
N ILE A 275 -14.04 1.36 7.70
CA ILE A 275 -12.81 0.61 7.46
C ILE A 275 -12.37 0.73 6.00
N ALA A 276 -13.30 0.49 5.05
CA ALA A 276 -13.01 0.57 3.63
C ALA A 276 -12.55 1.97 3.22
N ASP A 277 -13.22 3.02 3.70
CA ASP A 277 -12.91 4.41 3.39
C ASP A 277 -11.51 4.80 3.90
N LEU A 278 -11.18 4.46 5.15
CA LEU A 278 -9.87 4.76 5.73
C LEU A 278 -8.73 4.02 5.02
N ILE A 279 -8.95 2.77 4.61
CA ILE A 279 -7.98 2.02 3.80
C ILE A 279 -7.86 2.67 2.41
N TRP A 280 -8.98 3.03 1.79
CA TRP A 280 -9.02 3.63 0.46
C TRP A 280 -8.27 4.97 0.41
N GLU A 281 -8.46 5.83 1.42
CA GLU A 281 -7.70 7.07 1.55
C GLU A 281 -6.19 6.84 1.50
N GLN A 282 -5.71 5.79 2.16
CA GLN A 282 -4.28 5.43 2.10
C GLN A 282 -3.89 4.89 0.74
N ILE A 283 -4.73 4.11 0.08
CA ILE A 283 -4.50 3.59 -1.29
C ILE A 283 -4.36 4.73 -2.30
N GLN A 284 -5.10 5.83 -2.14
CA GLN A 284 -5.12 6.94 -3.10
C GLN A 284 -3.90 7.88 -3.05
N LYS A 285 -3.11 7.86 -1.97
CA LYS A 285 -1.91 8.70 -1.78
C LYS A 285 -0.71 8.27 -2.65
#